data_AF-A0A955P5U2-F1
#
_entry.id   AF-A0A955P5U2-F1
#
_cell.length_a   1.000
_cell.length_b   1.000
_cell.length_c   1.000
_cell.angle_alpha   90.00
_cell.angle_beta   90.00
_cell.angle_gamma   90.00
#
_symmetry.space_group_name_H-M   'P 1'
#
loop_
_entity.id
_entity.type
_entity.pdbx_description
1 polymer ?
#
loop_
_entity_poly.entity_id
_entity_poly.type
_entity_poly.pdbx_seq_one_letter_code
_entity_poly.pdbx_strand_id
1 'polypeptide(L)'
;DHGISHMRDKQFLYDGGIKVPLIVRFPDGSQNGAVRKDLVEHIDIAATSLALADIPIPDRVQGRNLFSSSHEPREFIFAARDRCDETVDIIRCVRTDRYKYIRNFMSYLPHAQPNQYKDGKEILKRIKILYQAGELSELQARVYQSPRPTEELYDIQNDPYETRNLAGDPAHEEVLTSLRSRLYKSMIETQDVGLIPEPVLEEMGKEAGNKYFVLDRPENEDLIEELIGSIEAGEDGNIGTLTDALKSDQPAVRYWAATWLGVKGGKRAIDSLNPLFGDPSPGVRVAAALAAGRLGETEVAVKLLADHIDHPTVVVGMFAIRAVELLNPPNADQIPEVVAAKESPYEFTQRIANRIASN
;
A
#
# COMPACT_ATOMS: atom_id res chain seq x y z
N ASP A 1 18.80 1.72 -4.82
CA ASP A 1 18.03 0.46 -4.68
C ASP A 1 16.70 0.53 -5.41
N HIS A 2 16.06 1.71 -5.46
CA HIS A 2 14.86 1.99 -6.26
C HIS A 2 15.08 3.19 -7.21
N GLY A 3 14.03 3.62 -7.91
CA GLY A 3 13.99 4.81 -8.77
C GLY A 3 14.35 6.14 -8.12
N ILE A 4 14.39 7.20 -8.94
CA ILE A 4 14.71 8.58 -8.49
C ILE A 4 13.59 9.15 -7.61
N SER A 5 13.90 10.14 -6.75
CA SER A 5 12.93 10.75 -5.82
C SER A 5 11.97 11.75 -6.49
N HIS A 6 11.29 11.31 -7.55
CA HIS A 6 10.25 12.06 -8.27
C HIS A 6 8.87 11.44 -8.08
N MET A 7 7.82 12.21 -8.36
CA MET A 7 6.47 11.65 -8.45
C MET A 7 6.41 10.61 -9.56
N ARG A 8 5.71 9.49 -9.28
CA ARG A 8 5.65 8.28 -10.11
C ARG A 8 6.93 7.43 -10.16
N ASP A 9 7.98 7.80 -9.43
CA ASP A 9 9.22 7.03 -9.38
C ASP A 9 9.40 6.35 -8.02
N LYS A 10 10.34 6.80 -7.16
CA LYS A 10 10.52 6.28 -5.80
C LYS A 10 9.19 6.24 -5.03
N GLN A 11 8.91 5.11 -4.36
CA GLN A 11 7.63 4.82 -3.68
C GLN A 11 6.43 4.63 -4.64
N PHE A 12 6.65 4.34 -5.92
CA PHE A 12 5.62 3.95 -6.88
C PHE A 12 6.03 2.69 -7.64
N LEU A 13 5.06 2.02 -8.26
CA LEU A 13 5.27 0.76 -8.99
C LEU A 13 5.32 0.93 -10.53
N TYR A 14 5.40 2.17 -11.00
CA TYR A 14 5.73 2.48 -12.40
C TYR A 14 7.21 2.12 -12.70
N ASP A 15 7.58 2.02 -13.98
CA ASP A 15 8.95 1.67 -14.40
C ASP A 15 9.97 2.67 -13.84
N GLY A 16 9.61 3.95 -13.73
CA GLY A 16 10.47 4.94 -13.09
C GLY A 16 10.78 4.65 -11.62
N GLY A 17 9.96 3.85 -10.92
CA GLY A 17 10.15 3.41 -9.54
C GLY A 17 10.87 2.07 -9.38
N ILE A 18 10.54 1.09 -10.24
CA ILE A 18 10.98 -0.31 -10.07
C ILE A 18 12.03 -0.79 -11.08
N LYS A 19 12.23 -0.09 -12.21
CA LYS A 19 13.21 -0.47 -13.23
C LYS A 19 14.56 0.15 -12.93
N VAL A 20 15.39 -0.59 -12.21
CA VAL A 20 16.74 -0.16 -11.82
C VAL A 20 17.83 -0.76 -12.72
N PRO A 21 18.96 -0.06 -12.94
CA PRO A 21 20.08 -0.62 -13.68
C PRO A 21 20.78 -1.72 -12.87
N LEU A 22 21.06 -2.86 -13.52
CA LEU A 22 21.87 -3.95 -12.97
C LEU A 22 23.03 -4.24 -13.92
N ILE A 23 24.27 -4.12 -13.43
CA ILE A 23 25.50 -4.44 -14.17
C ILE A 23 26.27 -5.47 -13.35
N VAL A 24 26.61 -6.60 -13.99
CA VAL A 24 27.42 -7.66 -13.38
C VAL A 24 28.72 -7.76 -14.18
N ARG A 25 29.85 -7.81 -13.47
CA ARG A 25 31.18 -7.95 -14.08
C ARG A 25 31.87 -9.19 -13.51
N PHE A 26 32.22 -10.11 -14.38
CA PHE A 26 33.06 -11.25 -14.02
C PHE A 26 34.56 -10.89 -14.13
N PRO A 27 35.40 -11.30 -13.16
CA PRO A 27 36.84 -11.01 -13.18
C PRO A 27 37.58 -11.57 -14.39
N ASP A 28 37.13 -12.71 -14.92
CA ASP A 28 37.71 -13.39 -16.10
C ASP A 28 37.29 -12.75 -17.44
N GLY A 29 36.42 -11.73 -17.40
CA GLY A 29 35.87 -11.09 -18.60
C GLY A 29 34.81 -11.91 -19.33
N SER A 30 34.34 -13.01 -18.76
CA SER A 30 33.19 -13.73 -19.29
C SER A 30 31.96 -12.82 -19.34
N GLN A 31 31.11 -13.02 -20.35
CA GLN A 31 29.89 -12.24 -20.58
C GLN A 31 30.11 -10.73 -20.82
N ASN A 32 31.35 -10.29 -21.07
CA ASN A 32 31.62 -8.88 -21.39
C ASN A 32 30.79 -8.40 -22.58
N GLY A 33 30.08 -7.29 -22.40
CA GLY A 33 29.20 -6.71 -23.43
C GLY A 33 27.88 -7.45 -23.65
N ALA A 34 27.62 -8.55 -22.95
CA ALA A 34 26.35 -9.26 -23.03
C ALA A 34 25.22 -8.39 -22.43
N VAL A 35 24.05 -8.42 -23.10
CA VAL A 35 22.84 -7.73 -22.65
C VAL A 35 21.74 -8.75 -22.47
N ARG A 36 21.22 -8.87 -21.25
CA ARG A 36 20.01 -9.65 -20.95
C ARG A 36 18.75 -8.83 -21.23
N LYS A 37 17.73 -9.47 -21.80
CA LYS A 37 16.44 -8.87 -22.13
C LYS A 37 15.27 -9.53 -21.40
N ASP A 38 15.52 -10.64 -20.74
CA ASP A 38 14.56 -11.32 -19.89
C ASP A 38 14.31 -10.53 -18.61
N LEU A 39 13.20 -10.86 -17.96
CA LEU A 39 12.77 -10.24 -16.72
C LEU A 39 13.63 -10.71 -15.53
N VAL A 40 14.09 -9.74 -14.74
CA VAL A 40 14.94 -9.95 -13.55
C VAL A 40 14.33 -9.21 -12.36
N GLU A 41 14.36 -9.84 -11.19
CA GLU A 41 13.93 -9.23 -9.93
C GLU A 41 15.13 -8.92 -9.04
N HIS A 42 14.99 -7.92 -8.17
CA HIS A 42 16.07 -7.50 -7.27
C HIS A 42 16.49 -8.62 -6.31
N ILE A 43 15.55 -9.50 -5.92
CA ILE A 43 15.80 -10.67 -5.07
C ILE A 43 16.72 -11.72 -5.73
N ASP A 44 16.85 -11.70 -7.05
CA ASP A 44 17.73 -12.61 -7.78
C ASP A 44 19.20 -12.33 -7.52
N ILE A 45 19.54 -11.10 -7.11
CA ILE A 45 20.92 -10.74 -6.75
C ILE A 45 21.39 -11.63 -5.60
N ALA A 46 20.56 -11.83 -4.56
CA ALA A 46 20.92 -12.68 -3.42
C ALA A 46 21.14 -14.15 -3.85
N ALA A 47 20.19 -14.72 -4.59
CA ALA A 47 20.28 -16.11 -5.09
C ALA A 47 21.50 -16.30 -6.01
N THR A 48 21.74 -15.34 -6.89
CA THR A 48 22.90 -15.34 -7.80
C THR A 48 24.21 -15.21 -7.04
N SER A 49 24.29 -14.33 -6.03
CA SER A 49 25.50 -14.17 -5.20
C SER A 49 25.86 -15.44 -4.44
N LEU A 50 24.88 -16.15 -3.88
CA LEU A 50 25.10 -17.44 -3.22
C LEU A 50 25.67 -18.47 -4.21
N ALA A 51 25.02 -18.62 -5.37
CA ALA A 51 25.44 -19.57 -6.38
C ALA A 51 26.85 -19.28 -6.93
N LEU A 52 27.20 -18.02 -7.17
CA LEU A 52 28.53 -17.63 -7.64
C LEU A 52 29.63 -17.83 -6.59
N ALA A 53 29.27 -17.95 -5.31
CA ALA A 53 30.17 -18.25 -4.22
C ALA A 53 30.21 -19.75 -3.87
N ASP A 54 29.62 -20.62 -4.70
CA ASP A 54 29.44 -22.06 -4.45
C ASP A 54 28.67 -22.36 -3.14
N ILE A 55 27.80 -21.44 -2.71
CA ILE A 55 26.93 -21.62 -1.54
C ILE A 55 25.55 -22.12 -2.01
N PRO A 56 25.03 -23.24 -1.47
CA PRO A 56 23.69 -23.72 -1.79
C PRO A 56 22.63 -22.65 -1.51
N ILE A 57 21.72 -22.44 -2.45
CA ILE A 57 20.58 -21.53 -2.29
C ILE A 57 19.56 -22.21 -1.36
N PRO A 58 19.19 -21.61 -0.21
CA PRO A 58 18.18 -22.18 0.68
C PRO A 58 16.79 -22.27 0.03
N ASP A 59 16.02 -23.31 0.34
CA ASP A 59 14.68 -23.56 -0.25
C ASP A 59 13.69 -22.40 -0.08
N ARG A 60 13.85 -21.59 0.97
CA ARG A 60 12.98 -20.42 1.23
C ARG A 60 13.35 -19.18 0.42
N VAL A 61 14.45 -19.18 -0.33
CA VAL A 61 14.84 -18.05 -1.19
C VAL A 61 14.06 -18.13 -2.49
N GLN A 62 13.25 -17.10 -2.75
CA GLN A 62 12.41 -17.00 -3.95
C GLN A 62 13.16 -16.48 -5.20
N GLY A 63 14.35 -15.91 -5.02
CA GLY A 63 15.18 -15.41 -6.11
C GLY A 63 15.80 -16.54 -6.94
N ARG A 64 16.15 -16.25 -8.20
CA ARG A 64 16.76 -17.20 -9.14
C ARG A 64 18.23 -16.90 -9.38
N ASN A 65 19.03 -17.94 -9.63
CA ASN A 65 20.40 -17.79 -10.13
C ASN A 65 20.38 -17.40 -11.61
N LEU A 66 20.71 -16.13 -11.89
CA LEU A 66 20.67 -15.53 -13.22
C LEU A 66 21.73 -16.05 -14.21
N PHE A 67 22.69 -16.86 -13.73
CA PHE A 67 23.77 -17.42 -14.55
C PHE A 67 23.81 -18.95 -14.49
N SER A 68 22.74 -19.59 -14.01
CA SER A 68 22.61 -21.04 -14.09
C SER A 68 22.60 -21.48 -15.55
N SER A 69 23.23 -22.62 -15.85
CA SER A 69 23.12 -23.26 -17.17
C SER A 69 21.70 -23.74 -17.49
N SER A 70 20.87 -23.90 -16.45
CA SER A 70 19.43 -24.22 -16.53
C SER A 70 18.53 -23.01 -16.26
N HIS A 71 19.03 -21.78 -16.43
CA HIS A 71 18.23 -20.57 -16.24
C HIS A 71 17.09 -20.50 -17.27
N GLU A 72 15.87 -20.43 -16.77
CA GLU A 72 14.67 -20.20 -17.57
C GLU A 72 14.13 -18.78 -17.31
N PRO A 73 13.91 -17.97 -18.37
CA PRO A 73 13.29 -16.65 -18.24
C PRO A 73 11.97 -16.72 -17.47
N ARG A 74 11.75 -15.78 -16.56
CA ARG A 74 10.44 -15.64 -15.89
C ARG A 74 9.47 -14.91 -16.82
N GLU A 75 8.22 -15.35 -16.80
CA GLU A 75 7.12 -14.70 -17.51
C GLU A 75 6.62 -13.45 -16.77
N PHE A 76 6.75 -13.43 -15.45
CA PHE A 76 6.25 -12.37 -14.58
C PHE A 76 7.32 -11.87 -13.61
N ILE A 77 7.29 -10.56 -13.33
CA ILE A 77 7.85 -9.98 -12.10
C ILE A 77 6.73 -9.41 -11.23
N PHE A 78 6.99 -9.39 -9.94
CA PHE A 78 6.13 -8.82 -8.93
C PHE A 78 6.82 -7.66 -8.24
N ALA A 79 6.06 -6.62 -7.92
CA ALA A 79 6.52 -5.54 -7.08
C ALA A 79 5.42 -5.15 -6.11
N ALA A 80 5.82 -4.72 -4.92
CA ALA A 80 4.91 -4.34 -3.85
C ALA A 80 5.36 -3.01 -3.23
N ARG A 81 4.37 -2.27 -2.75
CA ARG A 81 4.56 -1.13 -1.87
C ARG A 81 3.55 -1.23 -0.74
N ASP A 82 4.06 -1.12 0.47
CA ASP A 82 3.26 -0.89 1.68
C ASP A 82 3.59 0.51 2.24
N ARG A 83 3.50 0.67 3.57
CA ARG A 83 3.80 1.94 4.23
C ARG A 83 5.22 2.42 3.93
N CYS A 84 5.34 3.71 3.61
CA CYS A 84 6.62 4.41 3.51
C CYS A 84 6.60 5.62 4.45
N ASP A 85 7.43 5.56 5.50
CA ASP A 85 7.40 6.49 6.63
C ASP A 85 5.98 6.57 7.24
N GLU A 86 5.40 7.76 7.39
CA GLU A 86 4.03 7.96 7.88
C GLU A 86 2.93 7.74 6.82
N THR A 87 3.28 7.48 5.56
CA THR A 87 2.28 7.26 4.49
C THR A 87 1.95 5.79 4.35
N VAL A 88 0.75 5.43 4.81
CA VAL A 88 0.14 4.11 4.55
C VAL A 88 -0.43 4.08 3.14
N ASP A 89 -0.01 3.10 2.37
CA ASP A 89 -0.55 2.77 1.05
C ASP A 89 -0.32 1.28 0.80
N ILE A 90 -1.12 0.66 -0.06
CA ILE A 90 -0.95 -0.73 -0.46
C ILE A 90 -1.15 -0.82 -1.96
N ILE A 91 -0.04 -1.05 -2.65
CA ILE A 91 0.02 -1.18 -4.10
C ILE A 91 0.73 -2.49 -4.43
N ARG A 92 0.20 -3.20 -5.42
CA ARG A 92 0.80 -4.43 -5.94
C ARG A 92 0.89 -4.35 -7.45
N CYS A 93 1.90 -4.99 -8.01
CA CYS A 93 2.19 -4.96 -9.44
C CYS A 93 2.57 -6.35 -9.91
N VAL A 94 2.03 -6.75 -11.05
CA VAL A 94 2.58 -7.83 -11.87
C VAL A 94 2.90 -7.29 -13.25
N ARG A 95 4.05 -7.69 -13.78
CA ARG A 95 4.51 -7.25 -15.10
C ARG A 95 5.04 -8.42 -15.90
N THR A 96 4.66 -8.45 -17.17
CA THR A 96 5.26 -9.28 -18.23
C THR A 96 6.28 -8.46 -19.05
N ASP A 97 6.84 -9.05 -20.10
CA ASP A 97 7.71 -8.33 -21.03
C ASP A 97 6.96 -7.21 -21.80
N ARG A 98 5.64 -7.30 -21.94
CA ARG A 98 4.80 -6.35 -22.65
C ARG A 98 3.86 -5.55 -21.77
N TYR A 99 3.08 -6.21 -20.92
CA TYR A 99 2.02 -5.57 -20.13
C TYR A 99 2.39 -5.44 -18.65
N LYS A 100 1.98 -4.34 -18.03
CA LYS A 100 2.05 -4.15 -16.58
C LYS A 100 0.68 -3.87 -16.02
N TYR A 101 0.33 -4.60 -14.97
CA TYR A 101 -0.86 -4.40 -14.16
C TYR A 101 -0.47 -3.88 -12.77
N ILE A 102 -1.13 -2.83 -12.31
CA ILE A 102 -0.98 -2.26 -10.97
C ILE A 102 -2.34 -2.28 -10.28
N ARG A 103 -2.39 -2.82 -9.06
CA ARG A 103 -3.56 -2.85 -8.17
C ARG A 103 -3.38 -1.87 -7.02
N ASN A 104 -4.35 -0.97 -6.86
CA ASN A 104 -4.39 0.05 -5.82
C ASN A 104 -5.47 -0.30 -4.76
N PHE A 105 -5.09 -0.98 -3.68
CA PHE A 105 -6.04 -1.41 -2.64
C PHE A 105 -6.59 -0.26 -1.77
N MET A 106 -5.91 0.89 -1.77
CA MET A 106 -6.35 2.12 -1.10
C MET A 106 -6.73 3.22 -2.11
N SER A 107 -7.49 2.84 -3.14
CA SER A 107 -7.93 3.70 -4.26
C SER A 107 -8.73 4.94 -3.84
N TYR A 108 -9.31 4.95 -2.64
CA TYR A 108 -10.00 6.10 -2.05
C TYR A 108 -9.05 7.20 -1.53
N LEU A 109 -7.73 7.03 -1.65
CA LEU A 109 -6.72 8.03 -1.33
C LEU A 109 -5.93 8.43 -2.59
N PRO A 110 -5.48 9.69 -2.70
CA PRO A 110 -4.61 10.11 -3.79
C PRO A 110 -3.22 9.46 -3.66
N HIS A 111 -2.47 9.36 -4.75
CA HIS A 111 -1.05 8.97 -4.70
C HIS A 111 -0.18 9.97 -3.92
N ALA A 112 -0.50 11.26 -4.05
CA ALA A 112 0.20 12.39 -3.45
C ALA A 112 -0.14 12.59 -1.96
N GLN A 113 -0.22 11.51 -1.18
CA GLN A 113 -0.42 11.62 0.27
C GLN A 113 0.77 12.33 0.94
N PRO A 114 0.58 13.06 2.04
CA PRO A 114 1.68 13.72 2.74
C PRO A 114 2.76 12.74 3.23
N ASN A 115 4.03 13.08 3.01
CA ASN A 115 5.20 12.37 3.54
C ASN A 115 6.35 13.37 3.67
N GLN A 116 6.85 13.57 4.88
CA GLN A 116 7.85 14.59 5.18
C GLN A 116 9.14 14.43 4.36
N TYR A 117 9.58 13.19 4.11
CA TYR A 117 10.79 12.93 3.34
C TYR A 117 10.66 13.38 1.88
N LYS A 118 9.54 13.05 1.22
CA LYS A 118 9.34 13.37 -0.21
C LYS A 118 8.88 14.82 -0.39
N ASP A 119 8.05 15.35 0.50
CA ASP A 119 7.47 16.69 0.40
C ASP A 119 8.54 17.78 0.60
N GLY A 120 9.67 17.44 1.24
CA GLY A 120 10.83 18.33 1.35
C GLY A 120 11.60 18.54 0.05
N LYS A 121 11.39 17.71 -1.00
CA LYS A 121 12.14 17.78 -2.26
C LYS A 121 11.65 18.95 -3.13
N GLU A 122 12.58 19.74 -3.66
CA GLU A 122 12.27 20.94 -4.49
C GLU A 122 11.36 20.63 -5.69
N ILE A 123 11.58 19.49 -6.35
CA ILE A 123 10.72 19.06 -7.46
C ILE A 123 9.27 18.82 -7.00
N LEU A 124 9.06 18.23 -5.82
CA LEU A 124 7.70 17.98 -5.31
C LEU A 124 7.04 19.26 -4.78
N LYS A 125 7.80 20.15 -4.15
CA LYS A 125 7.33 21.49 -3.79
C LYS A 125 6.84 22.24 -5.02
N ARG A 126 7.62 22.21 -6.12
CA ARG A 126 7.24 22.88 -7.37
C ARG A 126 5.99 22.27 -8.00
N ILE A 127 5.90 20.95 -8.08
CA ILE A 127 4.72 20.27 -8.61
C ILE A 127 3.47 20.60 -7.77
N LYS A 128 3.58 20.64 -6.44
CA LYS A 128 2.47 21.02 -5.55
C LYS A 128 2.00 22.46 -5.77
N ILE A 129 2.92 23.41 -5.94
CA ILE A 129 2.59 24.81 -6.28
C ILE A 129 1.83 24.89 -7.60
N LEU A 130 2.31 24.20 -8.64
CA LEU A 130 1.67 24.17 -9.95
C LEU A 130 0.29 23.51 -9.90
N TYR A 131 0.12 22.46 -9.09
CA TYR A 131 -1.17 21.82 -8.87
C TYR A 131 -2.18 22.79 -8.25
N GLN A 132 -1.77 23.51 -7.20
CA GLN A 132 -2.61 24.50 -6.52
C GLN A 132 -2.98 25.69 -7.43
N ALA A 133 -2.10 26.04 -8.37
CA ALA A 133 -2.36 27.07 -9.38
C ALA A 133 -3.21 26.59 -10.56
N GLY A 134 -3.53 25.29 -10.65
CA GLY A 134 -4.25 24.73 -11.80
C GLY A 134 -3.42 24.69 -13.09
N GLU A 135 -2.09 24.71 -13.00
CA GLU A 135 -1.16 24.81 -14.13
C GLU A 135 -0.65 23.44 -14.62
N LEU A 136 -1.02 22.35 -13.95
CA LEU A 136 -0.64 21.00 -14.35
C LEU A 136 -1.57 20.46 -15.44
N SER A 137 -1.01 19.68 -16.38
CA SER A 137 -1.83 18.87 -17.29
C SER A 137 -2.59 17.79 -16.51
N GLU A 138 -3.63 17.21 -17.14
CA GLU A 138 -4.40 16.11 -16.54
C GLU A 138 -3.49 14.96 -16.07
N LEU A 139 -2.52 14.56 -16.90
CA LEU A 139 -1.55 13.52 -16.57
C LEU A 139 -0.70 13.87 -15.34
N GLN A 140 -0.24 15.12 -15.25
CA GLN A 140 0.59 15.59 -14.13
C GLN A 140 -0.23 15.75 -12.84
N ALA A 141 -1.49 16.15 -12.95
CA ALA A 141 -2.40 16.33 -11.82
C ALA A 141 -2.94 15.00 -11.26
N ARG A 142 -2.95 13.92 -12.05
CA ARG A 142 -3.52 12.61 -11.68
C ARG A 142 -3.08 12.09 -10.32
N VAL A 143 -1.82 12.31 -9.94
CA VAL A 143 -1.28 11.85 -8.64
C VAL A 143 -1.95 12.52 -7.43
N TYR A 144 -2.57 13.69 -7.61
CA TYR A 144 -3.31 14.39 -6.56
C TYR A 144 -4.81 14.08 -6.56
N GLN A 145 -5.31 13.35 -7.56
CA GLN A 145 -6.74 13.02 -7.66
C GLN A 145 -7.12 11.90 -6.69
N SER A 146 -8.32 12.03 -6.11
CA SER A 146 -8.97 10.98 -5.32
C SER A 146 -10.47 10.92 -5.67
N PRO A 147 -11.06 9.74 -5.87
CA PRO A 147 -10.40 8.44 -5.88
C PRO A 147 -9.46 8.29 -7.09
N ARG A 148 -8.39 7.51 -6.93
CA ARG A 148 -7.53 7.06 -8.03
C ARG A 148 -8.08 5.74 -8.61
N PRO A 149 -7.66 5.30 -9.81
CA PRO A 149 -8.09 4.02 -10.37
C PRO A 149 -7.77 2.87 -9.41
N THR A 150 -8.73 1.96 -9.21
CA THR A 150 -8.54 0.70 -8.47
C THR A 150 -7.52 -0.20 -9.16
N GLU A 151 -7.51 -0.14 -10.49
CA GLU A 151 -6.69 -0.93 -11.38
C GLU A 151 -6.06 -0.05 -12.47
N GLU A 152 -4.81 -0.37 -12.81
CA GLU A 152 -4.10 0.25 -13.92
C GLU A 152 -3.48 -0.83 -14.81
N LEU A 153 -3.64 -0.71 -16.12
CA LEU A 153 -3.04 -1.60 -17.12
C LEU A 153 -2.29 -0.77 -18.15
N TYR A 154 -1.03 -1.13 -18.42
CA TYR A 154 -0.18 -0.43 -19.37
C TYR A 154 0.44 -1.41 -20.38
N ASP A 155 0.41 -1.07 -21.67
CA ASP A 155 1.22 -1.72 -22.71
C ASP A 155 2.59 -1.01 -22.74
N ILE A 156 3.58 -1.57 -22.06
CA ILE A 156 4.91 -0.96 -21.87
C ILE A 156 5.69 -0.86 -23.19
N GLN A 157 5.36 -1.67 -24.20
CA GLN A 157 6.01 -1.58 -25.51
C GLN A 157 5.53 -0.35 -26.29
N ASN A 158 4.24 -0.04 -26.21
CA ASN A 158 3.63 1.08 -26.93
C ASN A 158 3.54 2.38 -26.10
N ASP A 159 3.54 2.28 -24.78
CA ASP A 159 3.48 3.37 -23.80
C ASP A 159 4.55 3.17 -22.70
N PRO A 160 5.84 3.37 -23.02
CA PRO A 160 6.94 3.13 -22.07
C PRO A 160 6.95 4.09 -20.88
N TYR A 161 6.11 5.13 -20.88
CA TYR A 161 5.98 6.11 -19.80
C TYR A 161 4.70 5.92 -18.96
N GLU A 162 3.94 4.86 -19.25
CA GLU A 162 2.76 4.43 -18.49
C GLU A 162 1.75 5.58 -18.31
N THR A 163 1.44 6.26 -19.40
CA THR A 163 0.60 7.47 -19.39
C THR A 163 -0.87 7.18 -19.68
N ARG A 164 -1.16 6.12 -20.44
CA ARG A 164 -2.50 5.69 -20.86
C ARG A 164 -2.90 4.40 -20.11
N ASN A 165 -3.75 4.55 -19.09
CA ASN A 165 -4.34 3.40 -18.40
C ASN A 165 -5.37 2.70 -19.32
N LEU A 166 -5.16 1.42 -19.57
CA LEU A 166 -5.98 0.54 -20.42
C LEU A 166 -6.98 -0.32 -19.62
N ALA A 167 -7.04 -0.20 -18.28
CA ALA A 167 -7.89 -1.06 -17.45
C ALA A 167 -9.38 -0.92 -17.78
N GLY A 168 -9.82 0.24 -18.27
CA GLY A 168 -11.20 0.45 -18.74
C GLY A 168 -11.42 0.20 -20.24
N ASP A 169 -10.41 -0.27 -20.98
CA ASP A 169 -10.50 -0.50 -22.43
C ASP A 169 -11.01 -1.93 -22.71
N PRO A 170 -12.20 -2.11 -23.31
CA PRO A 170 -12.76 -3.44 -23.57
C PRO A 170 -11.86 -4.33 -24.43
N ALA A 171 -11.01 -3.74 -25.28
CA ALA A 171 -10.06 -4.51 -26.10
C ALA A 171 -8.95 -5.19 -25.28
N HIS A 172 -8.79 -4.81 -24.01
CA HIS A 172 -7.75 -5.31 -23.11
C HIS A 172 -8.30 -6.08 -21.90
N GLU A 173 -9.60 -6.37 -21.88
CA GLU A 173 -10.28 -7.03 -20.76
C GLU A 173 -9.69 -8.42 -20.44
N GLU A 174 -9.34 -9.20 -21.47
CA GLU A 174 -8.71 -10.51 -21.30
C GLU A 174 -7.32 -10.38 -20.63
N VAL A 175 -6.51 -9.41 -21.07
CA VAL A 175 -5.18 -9.15 -20.52
C VAL A 175 -5.29 -8.67 -19.07
N LEU A 176 -6.22 -7.74 -18.80
CA LEU A 176 -6.49 -7.23 -17.44
C LEU A 176 -6.85 -8.38 -16.51
N THR A 177 -7.81 -9.21 -16.92
CA THR A 177 -8.32 -10.33 -16.10
C THR A 177 -7.23 -11.35 -15.85
N SER A 178 -6.45 -11.71 -16.88
CA SER A 178 -5.32 -12.65 -16.73
C SER A 178 -4.27 -12.14 -15.74
N LEU A 179 -3.88 -10.87 -15.83
CA LEU A 179 -2.87 -10.29 -14.94
C LEU A 179 -3.40 -10.07 -13.51
N ARG A 180 -4.66 -9.68 -13.35
CA ARG A 180 -5.34 -9.62 -12.05
C ARG A 180 -5.32 -10.98 -11.38
N SER A 181 -5.78 -12.03 -12.07
CA SER A 181 -5.78 -13.39 -11.54
C SER A 181 -4.37 -13.88 -11.20
N ARG A 182 -3.37 -13.57 -12.03
CA ARG A 182 -1.98 -13.93 -11.73
C ARG A 182 -1.45 -13.23 -10.49
N LEU A 183 -1.78 -11.95 -10.30
CA LEU A 183 -1.39 -11.19 -9.13
C LEU A 183 -2.03 -11.74 -7.86
N TYR A 184 -3.34 -11.92 -7.84
CA TYR A 184 -4.07 -12.42 -6.66
C TYR A 184 -3.61 -13.83 -6.28
N LYS A 185 -3.44 -14.71 -7.27
CA LYS A 185 -2.86 -16.02 -7.03
C LYS A 185 -1.47 -15.94 -6.39
N SER A 186 -0.61 -15.04 -6.89
CA SER A 186 0.72 -14.83 -6.27
C SER A 186 0.60 -14.34 -4.83
N MET A 187 -0.29 -13.38 -4.55
CA MET A 187 -0.47 -12.84 -3.20
C MET A 187 -0.91 -13.92 -2.22
N ILE A 188 -1.82 -14.80 -2.63
CA ILE A 188 -2.29 -15.94 -1.81
C ILE A 188 -1.15 -16.96 -1.63
N GLU A 189 -0.52 -17.42 -2.71
CA GLU A 189 0.58 -18.42 -2.66
C GLU A 189 1.78 -17.95 -1.82
N THR A 190 2.05 -16.64 -1.79
CA THR A 190 3.14 -16.07 -0.99
C THR A 190 2.68 -15.55 0.37
N GLN A 191 1.41 -15.76 0.75
CA GLN A 191 0.80 -15.29 1.99
C GLN A 191 1.08 -13.80 2.25
N ASP A 192 0.74 -12.96 1.27
CA ASP A 192 1.02 -11.51 1.28
C ASP A 192 0.23 -10.80 2.39
N VAL A 193 0.82 -10.77 3.58
CA VAL A 193 0.24 -10.14 4.79
C VAL A 193 0.10 -8.62 4.68
N GLY A 194 0.50 -7.98 3.58
CA GLY A 194 0.41 -6.53 3.45
C GLY A 194 -1.03 -5.99 3.44
N LEU A 195 -2.03 -6.85 3.17
CA LEU A 195 -3.45 -6.51 3.36
C LEU A 195 -3.91 -6.56 4.82
N ILE A 196 -3.12 -7.14 5.73
CA ILE A 196 -3.38 -7.07 7.17
C ILE A 196 -2.94 -5.68 7.66
N PRO A 197 -3.85 -4.85 8.19
CA PRO A 197 -3.50 -3.52 8.67
C PRO A 197 -2.43 -3.60 9.75
N GLU A 198 -1.38 -2.78 9.68
CA GLU A 198 -0.25 -2.85 10.63
C GLU A 198 -0.66 -2.85 12.12
N PRO A 199 -1.65 -2.06 12.59
CA PRO A 199 -2.15 -2.18 13.94
C PRO A 199 -2.61 -3.59 14.33
N VAL A 200 -3.30 -4.28 13.42
CA VAL A 200 -3.77 -5.66 13.61
C VAL A 200 -2.60 -6.64 13.53
N LEU A 201 -1.68 -6.45 12.58
CA LEU A 201 -0.50 -7.30 12.42
C LEU A 201 0.42 -7.25 13.66
N GLU A 202 0.58 -6.08 14.27
CA GLU A 202 1.33 -5.91 15.52
C GLU A 202 0.66 -6.64 16.70
N GLU A 203 -0.66 -6.70 16.75
CA GLU A 203 -1.39 -7.50 17.76
C GLU A 203 -1.17 -8.99 17.56
N MET A 204 -1.38 -9.47 16.33
CA MET A 204 -1.10 -10.87 15.96
C MET A 204 0.34 -11.25 16.28
N GLY A 205 1.29 -10.35 16.02
CA GLY A 205 2.71 -10.56 16.32
C GLY A 205 3.01 -10.65 17.82
N LYS A 206 2.32 -9.86 18.66
CA LYS A 206 2.44 -9.95 20.12
C LYS A 206 1.89 -11.27 20.65
N GLU A 207 0.73 -11.70 20.17
CA GLU A 207 0.12 -12.98 20.54
C GLU A 207 1.00 -14.17 20.11
N ALA A 208 1.62 -14.07 18.94
CA ALA A 208 2.56 -15.08 18.43
C ALA A 208 3.93 -15.06 19.13
N GLY A 209 4.24 -14.02 19.91
CA GLY A 209 5.58 -13.73 20.43
C GLY A 209 6.55 -13.10 19.41
N ASN A 210 6.27 -13.19 18.11
CA ASN A 210 6.98 -12.46 17.05
C ASN A 210 6.13 -12.35 15.77
N LYS A 211 6.10 -11.18 15.14
CA LYS A 211 5.43 -10.97 13.85
C LYS A 211 5.91 -11.87 12.71
N TYR A 212 7.17 -12.32 12.73
CA TYR A 212 7.68 -13.26 11.72
C TYR A 212 6.96 -14.61 11.77
N PHE A 213 6.44 -15.02 12.93
CA PHE A 213 5.61 -16.23 13.05
C PHE A 213 4.17 -16.05 12.57
N VAL A 214 3.79 -14.83 12.20
CA VAL A 214 2.51 -14.54 11.54
C VAL A 214 2.65 -14.67 10.02
N LEU A 215 3.86 -14.50 9.46
CA LEU A 215 4.09 -14.48 8.01
C LEU A 215 3.98 -15.84 7.32
N ASP A 216 4.01 -16.94 8.06
CA ASP A 216 4.12 -18.30 7.53
C ASP A 216 3.08 -19.21 8.21
N ARG A 217 1.82 -18.78 8.12
CA ARG A 217 0.67 -19.47 8.70
C ARG A 217 -0.23 -19.94 7.56
N PRO A 218 -0.50 -21.24 7.43
CA PRO A 218 -1.32 -21.76 6.33
C PRO A 218 -2.68 -21.07 6.20
N GLU A 219 -3.29 -20.69 7.31
CA GLU A 219 -4.56 -19.95 7.35
C GLU A 219 -4.50 -18.54 6.75
N ASN A 220 -3.30 -18.01 6.48
CA ASN A 220 -3.16 -16.73 5.80
C ASN A 220 -3.67 -16.78 4.36
N GLU A 221 -3.63 -17.93 3.67
CA GLU A 221 -4.12 -18.03 2.30
C GLU A 221 -5.62 -17.65 2.23
N ASP A 222 -6.43 -18.28 3.08
CA ASP A 222 -7.86 -17.99 3.22
C ASP A 222 -8.10 -16.54 3.67
N LEU A 223 -7.31 -16.04 4.62
CA LEU A 223 -7.42 -14.67 5.10
C LEU A 223 -7.13 -13.64 3.99
N ILE A 224 -6.07 -13.85 3.19
CA ILE A 224 -5.74 -12.94 2.08
C ILE A 224 -6.85 -12.93 1.04
N GLU A 225 -7.44 -14.08 0.72
CA GLU A 225 -8.59 -14.17 -0.18
C GLU A 225 -9.81 -13.40 0.39
N GLU A 226 -10.13 -13.58 1.67
CA GLU A 226 -11.22 -12.87 2.35
C GLU A 226 -11.00 -11.34 2.36
N LEU A 227 -9.76 -10.89 2.59
CA LEU A 227 -9.39 -9.48 2.59
C LEU A 227 -9.52 -8.85 1.19
N ILE A 228 -9.09 -9.55 0.13
CA ILE A 228 -9.29 -9.11 -1.26
C ILE A 228 -10.79 -8.94 -1.52
N GLY A 229 -11.62 -9.94 -1.18
CA GLY A 229 -13.06 -9.88 -1.37
C GLY A 229 -13.74 -8.73 -0.60
N SER A 230 -13.31 -8.48 0.64
CA SER A 230 -13.82 -7.36 1.46
C SER A 230 -13.49 -6.00 0.84
N ILE A 231 -12.28 -5.83 0.30
CA ILE A 231 -11.85 -4.61 -0.38
C ILE A 231 -12.62 -4.40 -1.69
N GLU A 232 -12.77 -5.43 -2.51
CA GLU A 232 -13.51 -5.35 -3.79
C GLU A 232 -15.01 -5.06 -3.55
N ALA A 233 -15.63 -5.68 -2.54
CA ALA A 233 -16.98 -5.31 -2.12
C ALA A 233 -17.09 -3.83 -1.73
N GLY A 234 -16.02 -3.27 -1.14
CA GLY A 234 -15.88 -1.86 -0.84
C GLY A 234 -15.83 -0.97 -2.08
N GLU A 235 -15.02 -1.36 -3.06
CA GLU A 235 -14.85 -0.63 -4.32
C GLU A 235 -16.14 -0.59 -5.14
N ASP A 236 -16.86 -1.72 -5.17
CA ASP A 236 -18.16 -1.89 -5.82
C ASP A 236 -19.32 -1.21 -5.08
N GLY A 237 -19.08 -0.76 -3.84
CA GLY A 237 -20.11 -0.14 -3.00
C GLY A 237 -21.16 -1.12 -2.49
N ASN A 238 -20.80 -2.40 -2.33
CA ASN A 238 -21.67 -3.43 -1.79
C ASN A 238 -21.77 -3.32 -0.25
N ILE A 239 -22.60 -2.38 0.19
CA ILE A 239 -22.77 -2.04 1.62
C ILE A 239 -23.27 -3.24 2.43
N GLY A 240 -24.11 -4.11 1.86
CA GLY A 240 -24.61 -5.30 2.56
C GLY A 240 -23.49 -6.27 2.94
N THR A 241 -22.62 -6.60 1.98
CA THR A 241 -21.44 -7.44 2.22
C THR A 241 -20.51 -6.83 3.26
N LEU A 242 -20.25 -5.51 3.20
CA LEU A 242 -19.43 -4.83 4.20
C LEU A 242 -20.06 -4.88 5.60
N THR A 243 -21.37 -4.66 5.73
CA THR A 243 -22.07 -4.75 7.02
C THR A 243 -22.00 -6.15 7.63
N ASP A 244 -22.04 -7.21 6.82
CA ASP A 244 -21.83 -8.56 7.31
C ASP A 244 -20.36 -8.84 7.69
N ALA A 245 -19.41 -8.32 6.90
CA ALA A 245 -17.99 -8.42 7.19
C ALA A 245 -17.57 -7.73 8.51
N LEU A 246 -18.34 -6.74 9.01
CA LEU A 246 -18.14 -6.18 10.36
C LEU A 246 -18.30 -7.21 11.50
N LYS A 247 -18.90 -8.37 11.23
CA LYS A 247 -19.13 -9.44 12.20
C LYS A 247 -18.08 -10.56 12.10
N SER A 248 -17.12 -10.45 11.18
CA SER A 248 -16.08 -11.47 11.00
C SER A 248 -15.25 -11.64 12.27
N ASP A 249 -14.85 -12.87 12.57
CA ASP A 249 -13.93 -13.17 13.66
C ASP A 249 -12.54 -12.55 13.39
N GLN A 250 -12.22 -12.29 12.12
CA GLN A 250 -10.94 -11.71 11.70
C GLN A 250 -10.92 -10.19 11.85
N PRO A 251 -10.06 -9.61 12.73
CA PRO A 251 -9.99 -8.16 12.93
C PRO A 251 -9.59 -7.39 11.67
N ALA A 252 -8.75 -7.97 10.80
CA ALA A 252 -8.38 -7.36 9.52
C ALA A 252 -9.58 -7.18 8.58
N VAL A 253 -10.51 -8.15 8.57
CA VAL A 253 -11.74 -8.09 7.74
C VAL A 253 -12.67 -7.01 8.27
N ARG A 254 -12.87 -6.95 9.60
CA ARG A 254 -13.64 -5.87 10.24
C ARG A 254 -13.05 -4.49 9.97
N TYR A 255 -11.72 -4.37 9.99
CA TYR A 255 -11.02 -3.12 9.66
C TYR A 255 -11.33 -2.63 8.24
N TRP A 256 -11.21 -3.50 7.23
CA TRP A 256 -11.47 -3.12 5.84
C TRP A 256 -12.93 -2.80 5.60
N ALA A 257 -13.82 -3.60 6.20
CA ALA A 257 -15.25 -3.36 6.12
C ALA A 257 -15.64 -1.99 6.72
N ALA A 258 -15.12 -1.66 7.91
CA ALA A 258 -15.33 -0.33 8.52
C ALA A 258 -14.76 0.79 7.64
N THR A 259 -13.55 0.61 7.12
CA THR A 259 -12.86 1.57 6.25
C THR A 259 -13.71 1.90 5.01
N TRP A 260 -14.18 0.87 4.30
CA TRP A 260 -14.98 1.05 3.09
C TRP A 260 -16.40 1.54 3.34
N LEU A 261 -17.02 1.18 4.47
CA LEU A 261 -18.28 1.80 4.89
C LEU A 261 -18.11 3.30 5.13
N GLY A 262 -16.97 3.73 5.68
CA GLY A 262 -16.62 5.15 5.78
C GLY A 262 -16.44 5.86 4.44
N VAL A 263 -16.04 5.12 3.39
CA VAL A 263 -15.84 5.66 2.04
C VAL A 263 -17.14 5.67 1.22
N LYS A 264 -17.99 4.65 1.34
CA LYS A 264 -19.14 4.40 0.45
C LYS A 264 -20.50 4.26 1.15
N GLY A 265 -20.54 3.94 2.45
CA GLY A 265 -21.75 3.49 3.16
C GLY A 265 -22.82 4.56 3.39
N GLY A 266 -22.47 5.85 3.28
CA GLY A 266 -23.38 6.95 3.58
C GLY A 266 -23.86 6.96 5.03
N LYS A 267 -24.67 7.95 5.42
CA LYS A 267 -25.06 8.17 6.83
C LYS A 267 -25.71 6.96 7.51
N ARG A 268 -26.42 6.10 6.74
CA ARG A 268 -27.12 4.93 7.31
C ARG A 268 -26.16 3.84 7.79
N ALA A 269 -24.90 3.84 7.35
CA ALA A 269 -23.91 2.86 7.80
C ALA A 269 -23.41 3.13 9.24
N ILE A 270 -23.67 4.31 9.81
CA ILE A 270 -23.22 4.68 11.17
C ILE A 270 -23.74 3.67 12.21
N ASP A 271 -25.01 3.27 12.11
CA ASP A 271 -25.61 2.33 13.06
C ASP A 271 -24.88 0.98 13.09
N SER A 272 -24.38 0.53 11.93
CA SER A 272 -23.57 -0.69 11.82
C SER A 272 -22.15 -0.52 12.38
N LEU A 273 -21.61 0.70 12.41
CA LEU A 273 -20.27 0.99 12.92
C LEU A 273 -20.23 1.13 14.45
N ASN A 274 -21.33 1.54 15.09
CA ASN A 274 -21.39 1.78 16.53
C ASN A 274 -20.81 0.66 17.41
N PRO A 275 -21.05 -0.64 17.14
CA PRO A 275 -20.48 -1.72 17.93
C PRO A 275 -18.93 -1.75 17.90
N LEU A 276 -18.33 -1.30 16.79
CA LEU A 276 -16.88 -1.35 16.59
C LEU A 276 -16.11 -0.28 17.38
N PHE A 277 -16.79 0.72 17.95
CA PHE A 277 -16.13 1.67 18.85
C PHE A 277 -15.62 0.99 20.13
N GLY A 278 -16.17 -0.19 20.47
CA GLY A 278 -15.69 -1.06 21.54
C GLY A 278 -14.98 -2.32 21.04
N ASP A 279 -14.56 -2.39 19.77
CA ASP A 279 -13.92 -3.59 19.22
C ASP A 279 -12.67 -3.98 20.03
N PRO A 280 -12.38 -5.27 20.25
CA PRO A 280 -11.16 -5.70 20.94
C PRO A 280 -9.88 -5.15 20.30
N SER A 281 -9.83 -5.05 18.96
CA SER A 281 -8.67 -4.51 18.25
C SER A 281 -8.72 -2.97 18.20
N PRO A 282 -7.79 -2.24 18.83
CA PRO A 282 -7.51 -0.81 18.58
C PRO A 282 -7.46 -0.43 17.10
N GLY A 283 -6.90 -1.27 16.23
CA GLY A 283 -6.87 -0.99 14.80
C GLY A 283 -8.27 -0.83 14.21
N VAL A 284 -9.18 -1.73 14.58
CA VAL A 284 -10.59 -1.70 14.16
C VAL A 284 -11.31 -0.51 14.76
N ARG A 285 -11.07 -0.18 16.05
CA ARG A 285 -11.67 1.02 16.68
C ARG A 285 -11.28 2.31 15.95
N VAL A 286 -10.00 2.46 15.58
CA VAL A 286 -9.51 3.61 14.80
C VAL A 286 -10.17 3.67 13.42
N ALA A 287 -10.29 2.55 12.71
CA ALA A 287 -10.97 2.49 11.41
C ALA A 287 -12.45 2.86 11.51
N ALA A 288 -13.16 2.35 12.53
CA ALA A 288 -14.56 2.66 12.77
C ALA A 288 -14.77 4.14 13.12
N ALA A 289 -13.90 4.73 13.95
CA ALA A 289 -13.97 6.15 14.28
C ALA A 289 -13.72 7.04 13.05
N LEU A 290 -12.69 6.73 12.24
CA LEU A 290 -12.45 7.43 10.96
C LEU A 290 -13.67 7.31 10.03
N ALA A 291 -14.27 6.12 9.94
CA ALA A 291 -15.45 5.88 9.12
C ALA A 291 -16.64 6.74 9.59
N ALA A 292 -16.95 6.73 10.89
CA ALA A 292 -18.01 7.56 11.46
C ALA A 292 -17.79 9.05 11.18
N GLY A 293 -16.55 9.54 11.31
CA GLY A 293 -16.19 10.92 11.02
C GLY A 293 -16.45 11.30 9.55
N ARG A 294 -16.11 10.41 8.60
CA ARG A 294 -16.41 10.60 7.16
C ARG A 294 -17.90 10.60 6.86
N LEU A 295 -18.70 9.90 7.66
CA LEU A 295 -20.15 9.84 7.51
C LEU A 295 -20.87 11.01 8.20
N GLY A 296 -20.14 11.91 8.85
CA GLY A 296 -20.64 13.16 9.41
C GLY A 296 -20.62 13.25 10.94
N GLU A 297 -20.17 12.20 11.64
CA GLU A 297 -20.03 12.18 13.11
C GLU A 297 -18.64 12.67 13.55
N THR A 298 -18.21 13.82 13.01
CA THR A 298 -16.82 14.30 13.17
C THR A 298 -16.42 14.53 14.63
N GLU A 299 -17.29 15.13 15.45
CA GLU A 299 -16.99 15.40 16.86
C GLU A 299 -16.79 14.10 17.66
N VAL A 300 -17.69 13.12 17.46
CA VAL A 300 -17.60 11.80 18.09
C VAL A 300 -16.34 11.07 17.63
N ALA A 301 -16.07 11.07 16.33
CA ALA A 301 -14.90 10.46 15.73
C ALA A 301 -13.59 11.03 16.31
N VAL A 302 -13.47 12.35 16.39
CA VAL A 302 -12.26 13.01 16.92
C VAL A 302 -12.00 12.60 18.37
N LYS A 303 -13.05 12.54 19.20
CA LYS A 303 -12.91 12.09 20.59
C LYS A 303 -12.41 10.65 20.67
N LEU A 304 -13.01 9.74 19.90
CA LEU A 304 -12.61 8.33 19.87
C LEU A 304 -11.17 8.14 19.35
N LEU A 305 -10.77 8.95 18.37
CA LEU A 305 -9.42 8.90 17.80
C LEU A 305 -8.38 9.44 18.78
N ALA A 306 -8.68 10.51 19.51
CA ALA A 306 -7.79 11.12 20.49
C ALA A 306 -7.33 10.11 21.55
N ASP A 307 -8.24 9.26 22.05
CA ASP A 307 -7.97 8.19 23.02
C ASP A 307 -6.94 7.14 22.53
N HIS A 308 -6.61 7.14 21.23
CA HIS A 308 -5.68 6.21 20.61
C HIS A 308 -4.35 6.84 20.17
N ILE A 309 -4.19 8.18 20.22
CA ILE A 309 -2.98 8.86 19.72
C ILE A 309 -1.72 8.47 20.52
N ASP A 310 -1.81 8.37 21.84
CA ASP A 310 -0.70 7.96 22.73
C ASP A 310 -0.73 6.45 23.08
N HIS A 311 -1.28 5.64 22.18
CA HIS A 311 -1.42 4.21 22.44
C HIS A 311 -0.05 3.50 22.54
N PRO A 312 0.15 2.57 23.51
CA PRO A 312 1.44 1.91 23.73
C PRO A 312 1.92 1.07 22.53
N THR A 313 1.01 0.54 21.73
CA THR A 313 1.33 0.08 20.36
C THR A 313 1.46 1.31 19.46
N VAL A 314 2.69 1.78 19.22
CA VAL A 314 2.96 3.06 18.52
C VAL A 314 2.30 3.20 17.14
N VAL A 315 2.12 2.10 16.41
CA VAL A 315 1.45 2.14 15.10
C VAL A 315 -0.05 2.43 15.20
N VAL A 316 -0.71 2.04 16.30
CA VAL A 316 -2.11 2.44 16.58
C VAL A 316 -2.18 3.96 16.71
N GLY A 317 -1.25 4.56 17.45
CA GLY A 317 -1.16 6.01 17.62
C GLY A 317 -0.94 6.76 16.30
N MET A 318 -0.04 6.24 15.47
CA MET A 318 0.20 6.80 14.13
C MET A 318 -1.06 6.73 13.25
N PHE A 319 -1.79 5.61 13.26
CA PHE A 319 -3.04 5.48 12.49
C PHE A 319 -4.14 6.40 13.05
N ALA A 320 -4.24 6.55 14.37
CA ALA A 320 -5.22 7.41 15.01
C ALA A 320 -4.99 8.89 14.68
N ILE A 321 -3.75 9.38 14.81
CA ILE A 321 -3.44 10.77 14.45
C ILE A 321 -3.55 11.01 12.94
N ARG A 322 -3.21 10.02 12.11
CA ARG A 322 -3.44 10.09 10.66
C ARG A 322 -4.93 10.16 10.32
N ALA A 323 -5.78 9.46 11.06
CA ALA A 323 -7.24 9.56 10.90
C ALA A 323 -7.75 10.96 11.27
N VAL A 324 -7.24 11.58 12.35
CA VAL A 324 -7.55 12.98 12.68
C VAL A 324 -7.15 13.91 11.54
N GLU A 325 -5.94 13.73 10.98
CA GLU A 325 -5.47 14.51 9.84
C GLU A 325 -6.34 14.34 8.58
N LEU A 326 -6.81 13.12 8.31
CA LEU A 326 -7.70 12.83 7.18
C LEU A 326 -9.09 13.45 7.35
N LEU A 327 -9.60 13.53 8.59
CA LEU A 327 -10.87 14.20 8.90
C LEU A 327 -10.74 15.72 8.86
N ASN A 328 -9.54 16.25 9.14
CA ASN A 328 -9.23 17.68 9.18
C ASN A 328 -10.30 18.51 9.95
N PRO A 329 -10.60 18.16 11.21
CA PRO A 329 -11.61 18.86 11.98
C PRO A 329 -11.20 20.31 12.29
N PRO A 330 -12.15 21.22 12.58
CA PRO A 330 -11.82 22.55 13.05
C PRO A 330 -10.96 22.52 14.32
N ASN A 331 -9.93 23.37 14.39
CA ASN A 331 -9.00 23.45 15.52
C ASN A 331 -8.28 22.12 15.84
N ALA A 332 -8.00 21.29 14.82
CA ALA A 332 -7.29 20.02 14.99
C ALA A 332 -5.95 20.18 15.74
N ASP A 333 -5.27 21.31 15.54
CA ASP A 333 -4.02 21.71 16.17
C ASP A 333 -4.14 22.04 17.66
N GLN A 334 -5.36 22.22 18.18
CA GLN A 334 -5.68 22.52 19.58
C GLN A 334 -6.17 21.30 20.36
N ILE A 335 -6.41 20.17 19.69
CA ILE A 335 -6.76 18.90 20.35
C ILE A 335 -5.60 18.51 21.29
N PRO A 336 -5.83 18.35 22.62
CA PRO A 336 -4.76 18.14 23.59
C PRO A 336 -3.82 16.98 23.23
N GLU A 337 -4.37 15.88 22.73
CA GLU A 337 -3.64 14.69 22.33
C GLU A 337 -2.81 14.93 21.06
N VAL A 338 -3.29 15.74 20.12
CA VAL A 338 -2.51 16.18 18.94
C VAL A 338 -1.36 17.10 19.36
N VAL A 339 -1.61 18.00 20.32
CA VAL A 339 -0.56 18.89 20.87
C VAL A 339 0.53 18.06 21.56
N ALA A 340 0.13 17.11 22.42
CA ALA A 340 1.05 16.22 23.12
C ALA A 340 1.85 15.34 22.14
N ALA A 341 1.23 14.90 21.04
CA ALA A 341 1.87 14.07 20.02
C ALA A 341 3.06 14.74 19.32
N LYS A 342 3.20 16.08 19.39
CA LYS A 342 4.41 16.79 18.90
C LYS A 342 5.68 16.38 19.64
N GLU A 343 5.55 15.87 20.86
CA GLU A 343 6.65 15.34 21.68
C GLU A 343 6.64 13.81 21.74
N SER A 344 5.87 13.14 20.86
CA SER A 344 5.81 11.68 20.81
C SER A 344 7.20 11.09 20.56
N PRO A 345 7.59 10.00 21.26
CA PRO A 345 8.84 9.30 20.97
C PRO A 345 8.79 8.55 19.63
N TYR A 346 7.59 8.40 19.03
CA TYR A 346 7.44 7.79 17.72
C TYR A 346 7.45 8.87 16.62
N GLU A 347 8.54 8.89 15.86
CA GLU A 347 8.81 9.93 14.87
C GLU A 347 7.63 10.17 13.91
N PHE A 348 6.97 9.12 13.41
CA PHE A 348 5.87 9.29 12.46
C PHE A 348 4.64 9.95 13.08
N THR A 349 4.33 9.66 14.35
CA THR A 349 3.27 10.36 15.10
C THR A 349 3.61 11.83 15.27
N GLN A 350 4.84 12.14 15.67
CA GLN A 350 5.34 13.51 15.79
C GLN A 350 5.26 14.29 14.46
N ARG A 351 5.67 13.67 13.34
CA ARG A 351 5.62 14.29 12.00
C ARG A 351 4.19 14.63 11.60
N ILE A 352 3.23 13.74 11.84
CA ILE A 352 1.81 13.99 11.55
C ILE A 352 1.28 15.12 12.44
N ALA A 353 1.59 15.12 13.74
CA ALA A 353 1.17 16.17 14.67
C ALA A 353 1.67 17.57 14.25
N ASN A 354 2.94 17.66 13.86
CA ASN A 354 3.54 18.92 13.38
C ASN A 354 2.92 19.39 12.06
N ARG A 355 2.53 18.46 11.18
CA ARG A 355 1.85 18.78 9.92
C ARG A 355 0.43 19.29 10.15
N ILE A 356 -0.34 18.67 11.05
CA ILE A 356 -1.66 19.17 11.46
C ILE A 356 -1.54 20.61 11.97
N ALA A 357 -0.51 20.93 12.76
CA ALA A 357 -0.31 22.28 13.28
C ALA A 357 0.20 23.31 12.25
N SER A 358 0.56 22.88 11.04
CA SER A 358 1.06 23.74 9.97
C SER A 358 0.03 23.98 8.85
N ASN A 359 -1.08 23.25 8.86
CA ASN A 359 -2.22 23.40 7.94
C ASN A 359 -3.18 24.46 8.46
#